data_AF-N6ZAL0-F1
#
_entry.id   AF-N6ZAL0-F1
#
_cell.length_a   1.000
_cell.length_b   1.000
_cell.length_c   1.000
_cell.angle_alpha   90.00
_cell.angle_beta   90.00
_cell.angle_gamma   90.00
#
_symmetry.space_group_name_H-M   'P 1'
#
loop_
_entity.id
_entity.type
_entity.pdbx_description
1 polymer ?
#
loop_
_entity_poly.entity_id
_entity_poly.type
_entity_poly.pdbx_seq_one_letter_code
_entity_poly.pdbx_strand_id
1 'polypeptide(L)'
;MSTQDSPGDDPIRVLATHAAGRIRAVSLHIPDRAWMGGAVIGMAPAEGVEHLRQHASHSPQAHAHALALACAQAAGEAPPAKA
;
A
#
# COMPACT_ATOMS: atom_id res chain seq x y z
N MET A 1 10.71 4.16 -29.63
CA MET A 1 10.45 3.17 -28.56
C MET A 1 9.41 3.78 -27.64
N SER A 2 8.16 3.34 -27.78
CA SER A 2 7.09 3.73 -26.89
C SER A 2 7.10 2.79 -25.70
N THR A 3 7.53 3.25 -24.53
CA THR A 3 7.29 2.54 -23.28
C THR A 3 5.83 2.73 -22.94
N GLN A 4 5.07 1.65 -23.05
CA GLN A 4 3.71 1.54 -22.54
C GLN A 4 3.76 1.85 -21.03
N ASP A 5 3.33 3.04 -20.64
CA ASP A 5 3.04 3.36 -19.24
C ASP A 5 1.92 2.43 -18.79
N SER A 6 2.29 1.40 -18.02
CA SER A 6 1.32 0.57 -17.32
C SER A 6 0.69 1.44 -16.23
N PRO A 7 -0.63 1.64 -16.22
CA PRO A 7 -1.31 2.61 -15.36
C PRO A 7 -1.36 2.22 -13.86
N GLY A 8 -0.56 1.22 -13.45
CA GLY A 8 -0.46 0.72 -12.08
C GLY A 8 0.87 1.01 -11.38
N ASP A 9 1.89 1.45 -12.11
CA ASP A 9 3.26 1.65 -11.61
C ASP A 9 3.69 3.11 -11.83
N ASP A 10 3.00 4.07 -11.20
CA ASP A 10 3.64 5.38 -11.00
C ASP A 10 4.64 5.18 -9.84
N PRO A 11 5.97 5.25 -10.06
CA PRO A 11 6.94 5.04 -9.01
C PRO A 11 7.09 6.31 -8.16
N ILE A 12 7.63 6.15 -6.94
CA ILE A 12 8.10 7.31 -6.18
C ILE A 12 9.24 7.95 -6.98
N ARG A 13 9.07 9.21 -7.38
CA ARG A 13 10.11 9.98 -8.08
C ARG A 13 10.76 10.94 -7.11
N VAL A 14 12.08 10.86 -7.01
CA VAL A 14 12.89 11.77 -6.19
C VAL A 14 13.72 12.63 -7.13
N LEU A 15 13.46 13.94 -7.13
CA LEU A 15 14.25 14.92 -7.88
C LEU A 15 15.12 15.71 -6.91
N ALA A 16 16.44 15.60 -7.04
CA ALA A 16 17.38 16.42 -6.30
C ALA A 16 17.93 17.52 -7.21
N THR A 17 17.86 18.77 -6.77
CA THR A 17 18.53 19.90 -7.42
C THR A 17 19.86 20.14 -6.72
N HIS A 18 20.95 20.12 -7.48
CA HIS A 18 22.31 20.26 -6.95
C HIS A 18 22.92 21.59 -7.43
N ALA A 19 23.66 22.27 -6.54
CA ALA A 19 24.51 23.40 -6.91
C ALA A 19 25.82 23.35 -6.12
N ALA A 20 26.95 23.57 -6.82
CA ALA A 20 28.31 23.53 -6.25
C ALA A 20 28.61 22.22 -5.48
N GLY A 21 28.21 21.07 -6.04
CA GLY A 21 28.44 19.76 -5.43
C GLY A 21 27.60 19.45 -4.19
N ARG A 22 26.60 20.29 -3.87
CA ARG A 22 25.68 20.09 -2.74
C ARG A 22 24.24 20.04 -3.21
N ILE A 23 23.42 19.19 -2.60
CA ILE A 23 21.97 19.19 -2.79
C ILE A 23 21.40 20.47 -2.17
N ARG A 24 20.66 21.25 -2.95
CA ARG A 24 20.00 22.49 -2.53
C ARG A 24 18.52 22.31 -2.25
N ALA A 25 17.87 21.42 -3.00
CA ALA A 25 16.46 21.11 -2.85
C ALA A 25 16.21 19.66 -3.25
N VAL A 26 15.21 19.03 -2.64
CA VAL A 26 14.69 17.73 -3.04
C VAL A 26 13.18 17.85 -3.16
N SER A 27 12.63 17.39 -4.28
CA SER A 27 11.20 17.25 -4.51
C SER A 27 10.86 15.77 -4.60
N LEU A 28 9.83 15.35 -3.86
CA LEU A 28 9.29 14.00 -3.93
C LEU A 28 7.94 14.04 -4.62
N HIS A 29 7.77 13.21 -5.64
CA HIS A 29 6.46 12.86 -6.19
C HIS A 29 6.08 11.48 -5.63
N ILE A 30 5.04 11.46 -4.81
CA ILE A 30 4.44 10.24 -4.29
C ILE A 30 3.14 10.01 -5.07
N PRO A 31 2.96 8.87 -5.72
CA PRO A 31 1.72 8.54 -6.42
C PRO A 31 0.52 8.57 -5.49
N ASP A 32 -0.62 9.05 -6.00
CA ASP A 32 -1.89 9.11 -5.24
C ASP A 32 -2.35 7.74 -4.71
N ARG A 33 -1.86 6.64 -5.31
CA ARG A 33 -2.20 5.26 -4.92
C ARG A 33 -1.17 4.58 -4.00
N ALA A 34 -0.10 5.27 -3.60
CA ALA A 34 0.92 4.69 -2.72
C ALA A 34 0.43 4.46 -1.26
N TRP A 35 -0.73 5.02 -0.88
CA TRP A 35 -1.27 4.98 0.48
C TRP A 35 -2.54 4.13 0.63
N MET A 36 -2.57 2.94 0.04
CA MET A 36 -3.78 2.09 0.06
C MET A 36 -4.23 1.63 1.46
N GLY A 37 -3.40 1.77 2.49
CA GLY A 37 -3.81 1.53 3.88
C GLY A 37 -4.89 2.50 4.39
N GLY A 38 -5.01 3.70 3.79
CA GLY A 38 -6.05 4.66 4.17
C GLY A 38 -7.45 4.30 3.68
N ALA A 39 -7.54 3.59 2.55
CA ALA A 39 -8.82 3.25 1.94
C ALA A 39 -9.67 2.32 2.80
N VAL A 40 -9.05 1.49 3.65
CA VAL A 40 -9.76 0.56 4.54
C VAL A 40 -10.19 1.19 5.87
N ILE A 41 -9.79 2.44 6.16
CA ILE A 41 -10.17 3.12 7.41
C ILE A 41 -11.67 3.42 7.38
N GLY A 42 -12.39 2.92 8.38
CA GLY A 42 -13.84 3.09 8.50
C GLY A 42 -14.68 2.05 7.75
N MET A 43 -14.06 1.13 7.01
CA MET A 43 -14.77 -0.01 6.42
C MET A 43 -15.09 -1.07 7.47
N ALA A 44 -16.14 -1.86 7.21
CA ALA A 44 -16.38 -3.08 7.98
C ALA A 44 -15.21 -4.06 7.77
N PRO A 45 -14.82 -4.86 8.79
CA PRO A 45 -13.67 -5.77 8.68
C PRO A 45 -13.68 -6.68 7.44
N ALA A 46 -14.82 -7.30 7.12
CA ALA A 46 -14.96 -8.18 5.96
C ALA A 46 -14.79 -7.42 4.62
N GLU A 47 -15.33 -6.21 4.54
CA GLU A 47 -15.21 -5.34 3.36
C GLU A 47 -13.76 -4.88 3.18
N GLY A 48 -13.09 -4.48 4.27
CA GLY A 48 -11.68 -4.09 4.23
C GLY A 48 -10.76 -5.23 3.80
N VAL A 49 -11.01 -6.45 4.28
CA VAL A 49 -10.26 -7.65 3.86
C VAL A 49 -10.44 -7.91 2.37
N GLU A 50 -11.67 -7.85 1.87
CA GLU A 50 -11.94 -8.08 0.45
C GLU A 50 -11.38 -6.96 -0.43
N HIS A 51 -11.45 -5.71 0.03
CA HIS A 51 -10.85 -4.57 -0.65
C HIS A 51 -9.33 -4.76 -0.83
N LEU A 52 -8.63 -5.22 0.22
CA LEU A 52 -7.19 -5.51 0.14
C LEU A 52 -6.89 -6.68 -0.80
N ARG A 53 -7.72 -7.74 -0.82
CA ARG A 53 -7.51 -8.86 -1.76
C ARG A 53 -7.56 -8.41 -3.21
N GLN A 54 -8.49 -7.51 -3.53
CA GLN A 54 -8.76 -7.10 -4.89
C GLN A 54 -7.83 -5.99 -5.38
N HIS A 55 -7.43 -5.09 -4.48
CA HIS A 55 -6.77 -3.85 -4.89
C HIS A 55 -5.31 -3.78 -4.45
N ALA A 56 -4.87 -4.46 -3.40
CA ALA A 56 -3.51 -4.30 -2.88
C ALA A 56 -2.45 -4.65 -3.93
N SER A 57 -1.58 -3.68 -4.22
CA SER A 57 -0.61 -3.74 -5.32
C SER A 57 0.43 -4.85 -5.16
N HIS A 58 0.80 -5.17 -3.92
CA HIS A 58 1.77 -6.21 -3.60
C HIS A 58 1.22 -7.16 -2.55
N SER A 59 1.43 -8.46 -2.74
CA SER A 59 1.04 -9.50 -1.78
C SER A 59 -0.39 -9.35 -1.21
N PRO A 60 -1.43 -9.22 -2.07
CA PRO A 60 -2.79 -8.92 -1.62
C PRO A 60 -3.34 -9.92 -0.60
N GLN A 61 -3.02 -11.20 -0.77
CA GLN A 61 -3.42 -12.24 0.18
C GLN A 61 -2.74 -12.08 1.55
N ALA A 62 -1.48 -11.63 1.60
CA ALA A 62 -0.77 -11.42 2.85
C ALA A 62 -1.37 -10.24 3.63
N HIS A 63 -1.69 -9.14 2.95
CA HIS A 63 -2.35 -7.98 3.59
C HIS A 63 -3.77 -8.30 4.06
N ALA A 64 -4.56 -8.97 3.23
CA ALA A 64 -5.91 -9.41 3.60
C ALA A 64 -5.87 -10.37 4.82
N HIS A 65 -4.93 -11.31 4.83
CA HIS A 65 -4.74 -12.22 5.97
C HIS A 65 -4.30 -11.48 7.24
N ALA A 66 -3.33 -10.56 7.13
CA ALA A 66 -2.90 -9.76 8.26
C ALA A 66 -4.04 -8.92 8.86
N LEU A 67 -4.87 -8.31 8.02
CA LEU A 67 -6.04 -7.55 8.48
C LEU A 67 -7.07 -8.48 9.17
N ALA A 68 -7.38 -9.63 8.56
CA ALA A 68 -8.31 -10.59 9.15
C ALA A 68 -7.84 -11.08 10.53
N LEU A 69 -6.55 -11.38 10.67
CA LEU A 69 -5.93 -11.74 11.95
C LEU A 69 -6.05 -10.60 12.98
N ALA A 70 -5.72 -9.37 12.59
CA ALA A 70 -5.80 -8.22 13.48
C ALA A 70 -7.24 -7.98 13.98
N CYS A 71 -8.24 -8.10 13.09
CA CYS A 71 -9.65 -7.99 13.44
C CYS A 71 -10.11 -9.11 14.39
N ALA A 72 -9.74 -10.36 14.11
CA ALA A 72 -10.06 -11.50 14.98
C ALA A 72 -9.46 -11.33 16.38
N GLN A 73 -8.19 -10.91 16.46
CA GLN A 73 -7.52 -10.62 17.74
C GLN A 73 -8.21 -9.49 18.50
N ALA A 74 -8.60 -8.41 17.81
CA ALA A 74 -9.33 -7.30 18.43
C ALA A 74 -10.73 -7.71 18.93
N ALA A 75 -11.38 -8.67 18.28
CA ALA A 75 -12.65 -9.26 18.71
C ALA A 75 -12.49 -10.29 19.85
N GLY A 76 -11.26 -10.64 20.23
CA GLY A 76 -10.99 -11.66 21.25
C GLY A 76 -11.08 -13.11 20.73
N GLU A 77 -11.09 -13.31 19.41
CA GLU A 77 -11.10 -14.64 18.80
C GLU A 77 -9.71 -15.27 18.83
N ALA A 78 -9.65 -16.59 19.06
CA ALA A 78 -8.41 -17.34 19.01
C ALA A 78 -7.82 -17.30 17.60
N PRO A 79 -6.48 -17.16 17.46
CA PRO A 79 -5.86 -17.12 16.13
C PRO A 79 -6.13 -18.44 15.38
N PRO A 80 -6.39 -18.39 14.06
CA PRO A 80 -6.61 -19.60 13.28
C PRO A 80 -5.36 -20.49 13.37
N ALA A 81 -5.57 -21.77 13.62
CA ALA A 81 -4.49 -22.75 13.64
C ALA A 81 -3.78 -22.74 12.28
N LYS A 82 -2.45 -22.69 12.28
CA LYS A 82 -1.65 -22.78 11.04
C LYS A 82 -2.05 -24.05 10.27
N ALA A 83 -2.43 -23.86 9.01
CA ALA A 83 -2.54 -24.94 8.01
C ALA A 83 -1.16 -25.34 7.51
#